data_AF-A0A3C0VAU2-F1
#
_entry.id   AF-A0A3C0VAU2-F1
#
_cell.length_a   1.000
_cell.length_b   1.000
_cell.length_c   1.000
_cell.angle_alpha   90.00
_cell.angle_beta   90.00
_cell.angle_gamma   90.00
#
_symmetry.space_group_name_H-M   'P 1'
#
loop_
_entity.id
_entity.type
_entity.pdbx_description
1 polymer ?
#
loop_
_entity_poly.entity_id
_entity_poly.type
_entity_poly.pdbx_seq_one_letter_code
_entity_poly.pdbx_strand_id
1 'polypeptide(L)'
;RVEEKGTRYFRLDDGTPLFLNGLCACWHGSRGSYDYDDWLEAYRENGINYIRLWMWPEAFGIEWDRGDRLRYRLDRAWVLDRVLSEARARGVYVMLCFDYHGMFEEKPDYWGGNNRWPGHPYNAANGGPCANQNEFFTHPEARKLYEKRLRYTVARWTAFTNILAWEFFNEIDNVYKYLQHDDVVAWHRDMARRLRARDPYRHLITSSFTGCSERDGLFELPEMDFSQYHSYNEKHPAAMTAQKAAKFFARDGKPFFVSEYGTDWRGWKPDQDPHLRALHQAVWSGAFTGAAGTGMTWWWESIHSQNLYVHWSALAAFLKGSAIGDPAMKPIAFQEAEGAKARAFGVATPRRALVWLLDAAYDWPNGAMDKDPAPCTGAAATFSGLADGAYRVEWWDTHEGKPVLAQDAKVDAGRLTLAPPPFRLDIAARVEPR
;
A
#
# COMPACT_ATOMS: atom_id res chain seq x y z
N ARG A 1 -13.95 1.92 4.66
CA ARG A 1 -14.40 3.26 4.20
C ARG A 1 -13.24 4.24 4.27
N VAL A 2 -13.30 5.34 3.52
CA VAL A 2 -12.48 6.53 3.81
C VAL A 2 -13.02 7.20 5.07
N GLU A 3 -12.14 7.64 5.95
CA GLU A 3 -12.49 8.45 7.11
C GLU A 3 -12.99 9.84 6.65
N GLU A 4 -14.07 10.37 7.23
CA GLU A 4 -14.83 11.48 6.63
C GLU A 4 -14.33 12.88 6.97
N LYS A 5 -13.66 13.08 8.11
CA LYS A 5 -13.29 14.41 8.60
C LYS A 5 -11.93 14.85 8.07
N GLY A 6 -10.92 13.99 8.20
CA GLY A 6 -9.55 14.24 7.79
C GLY A 6 -9.21 13.63 6.43
N THR A 7 -10.01 12.69 5.94
CA THR A 7 -9.91 12.02 4.62
C THR A 7 -8.55 11.41 4.30
N ARG A 8 -7.71 11.20 5.32
CA ARG A 8 -6.34 10.70 5.18
C ARG A 8 -6.23 9.19 5.39
N TYR A 9 -7.14 8.63 6.19
CA TYR A 9 -7.08 7.25 6.65
C TYR A 9 -8.34 6.48 6.28
N PHE A 10 -8.30 5.18 6.51
CA PHE A 10 -9.45 4.31 6.40
C PHE A 10 -10.08 4.04 7.77
N ARG A 11 -11.36 3.65 7.74
CA ARG A 11 -12.11 3.18 8.90
C ARG A 11 -13.04 2.03 8.52
N LEU A 12 -13.34 1.18 9.49
CA LEU A 12 -14.42 0.19 9.38
C LEU A 12 -15.79 0.87 9.47
N ASP A 13 -16.85 0.13 9.15
CA ASP A 13 -18.22 0.68 9.15
C ASP A 13 -18.68 1.10 10.56
N ASP A 14 -18.12 0.50 11.62
CA ASP A 14 -18.35 0.89 13.02
C ASP A 14 -17.55 2.13 13.47
N GLY A 15 -16.72 2.69 12.58
CA GLY A 15 -15.87 3.85 12.87
C GLY A 15 -14.47 3.52 13.39
N THR A 16 -14.14 2.25 13.61
CA THR A 16 -12.80 1.83 14.04
C THR A 16 -11.75 2.25 12.99
N PRO A 17 -10.70 2.99 13.37
CA PRO A 17 -9.60 3.33 12.47
C PRO A 17 -8.94 2.07 11.89
N LEU A 18 -8.60 2.11 10.61
CA LEU A 18 -7.94 1.03 9.89
C LEU A 18 -6.67 1.55 9.21
N PHE A 19 -5.52 1.28 9.83
CA PHE A 19 -4.22 1.41 9.19
C PHE A 19 -3.86 0.10 8.49
N LEU A 20 -3.39 0.18 7.25
CA LEU A 20 -3.06 -1.00 6.44
C LEU A 20 -1.62 -1.45 6.71
N ASN A 21 -1.44 -2.38 7.63
CA ASN A 21 -0.17 -3.04 7.88
C ASN A 21 -0.04 -4.24 6.93
N GLY A 22 0.58 -4.05 5.78
CA GLY A 22 0.45 -4.97 4.65
C GLY A 22 1.68 -5.16 3.77
N LEU A 23 1.53 -6.11 2.85
CA LEU A 23 2.48 -6.46 1.80
C LEU A 23 1.74 -7.04 0.58
N CYS A 24 2.36 -7.09 -0.59
CA CYS A 24 1.75 -7.73 -1.77
C CYS A 24 1.66 -9.24 -1.56
N ALA A 25 0.63 -9.92 -2.05
CA ALA A 25 0.57 -11.38 -2.04
C ALA A 25 -0.18 -11.86 -3.28
N CYS A 26 0.28 -11.44 -4.46
CA CYS A 26 -0.57 -11.24 -5.62
C CYS A 26 -1.12 -12.53 -6.22
N TRP A 27 -0.38 -13.63 -6.13
CA TRP A 27 -0.77 -14.96 -6.60
C TRP A 27 0.01 -16.06 -5.86
N HIS A 28 -0.44 -17.30 -6.02
CA HIS A 28 0.23 -18.49 -5.49
C HIS A 28 1.36 -19.00 -6.41
N GLY A 29 2.25 -19.81 -5.84
CA GLY A 29 3.22 -20.60 -6.57
C GLY A 29 2.67 -21.96 -7.00
N SER A 30 3.55 -22.97 -7.03
CA SER A 30 3.23 -24.32 -7.53
C SER A 30 2.25 -25.10 -6.66
N ARG A 31 2.07 -24.73 -5.39
CA ARG A 31 1.13 -25.37 -4.47
C ARG A 31 -0.31 -24.86 -4.64
N GLY A 32 -0.56 -23.90 -5.52
CA GLY A 32 -1.91 -23.37 -5.68
C GLY A 32 -2.34 -22.58 -4.44
N SER A 33 -3.65 -22.53 -4.18
CA SER A 33 -4.20 -21.83 -3.02
C SER A 33 -3.63 -22.25 -1.66
N TYR A 34 -2.98 -23.42 -1.55
CA TYR A 34 -2.37 -23.87 -0.30
C TYR A 34 -1.17 -23.02 0.15
N ASP A 35 -0.54 -22.25 -0.73
CA ASP A 35 0.48 -21.28 -0.31
C ASP A 35 -0.12 -20.23 0.65
N TYR A 36 -1.39 -19.87 0.45
CA TYR A 36 -2.08 -18.91 1.33
C TYR A 36 -2.41 -19.47 2.71
N ASP A 37 -2.48 -20.80 2.89
CA ASP A 37 -2.69 -21.40 4.21
C ASP A 37 -1.51 -21.04 5.13
N ASP A 38 -0.28 -21.12 4.62
CA ASP A 38 0.95 -20.81 5.37
C ASP A 38 1.18 -19.30 5.46
N TRP A 39 1.00 -18.58 4.35
CA TRP A 39 1.24 -17.14 4.30
C TRP A 39 0.27 -16.39 5.21
N LEU A 40 -1.04 -16.64 5.10
CA LEU A 40 -2.03 -15.90 5.88
C LEU A 40 -1.94 -16.23 7.38
N GLU A 41 -1.54 -17.46 7.74
CA GLU A 41 -1.29 -17.81 9.14
C GLU A 41 -0.14 -16.99 9.72
N ALA A 42 1.00 -16.94 9.00
CA ALA A 42 2.12 -16.11 9.39
C ALA A 42 1.75 -14.63 9.44
N TYR A 43 0.91 -14.15 8.52
CA TYR A 43 0.43 -12.76 8.50
C TYR A 43 -0.37 -12.44 9.76
N ARG A 44 -1.32 -13.31 10.13
CA ARG A 44 -2.12 -13.18 11.37
C ARG A 44 -1.23 -13.11 12.60
N GLU A 45 -0.25 -13.99 12.70
CA GLU A 45 0.68 -14.06 13.84
C GLU A 45 1.57 -12.82 13.96
N ASN A 46 1.85 -12.16 12.85
CA ASN A 46 2.74 -10.99 12.78
C ASN A 46 1.98 -9.66 12.62
N GLY A 47 0.66 -9.65 12.81
CA GLY A 47 -0.15 -8.43 12.76
C GLY A 47 -0.26 -7.79 11.38
N ILE A 48 0.01 -8.54 10.32
CA ILE A 48 -0.27 -8.15 8.93
C ILE A 48 -1.77 -8.31 8.72
N ASN A 49 -2.44 -7.21 8.36
CA ASN A 49 -3.89 -7.15 8.23
C ASN A 49 -4.37 -6.85 6.81
N TYR A 50 -3.46 -6.71 5.85
CA TYR A 50 -3.80 -6.28 4.51
C TYR A 50 -2.86 -6.88 3.45
N ILE A 51 -3.46 -7.37 2.36
CA ILE A 51 -2.75 -7.86 1.19
C ILE A 51 -3.39 -7.37 -0.11
N ARG A 52 -2.63 -7.49 -1.19
CA ARG A 52 -3.10 -7.25 -2.55
C ARG A 52 -3.06 -8.54 -3.36
N LEU A 53 -4.17 -8.83 -4.06
CA LEU A 53 -4.33 -9.99 -4.94
C LEU A 53 -4.52 -9.52 -6.39
N TRP A 54 -4.02 -10.29 -7.35
CA TRP A 54 -4.23 -10.01 -8.78
C TRP A 54 -5.04 -11.11 -9.44
N MET A 55 -6.03 -10.72 -10.24
CA MET A 55 -6.71 -11.60 -11.19
C MET A 55 -5.82 -11.95 -12.39
N TRP A 56 -4.56 -12.31 -12.12
CA TRP A 56 -3.60 -12.82 -13.10
C TRP A 56 -4.14 -14.12 -13.73
N PRO A 57 -4.07 -14.30 -15.07
CA PRO A 57 -4.71 -15.43 -15.75
C PRO A 57 -4.33 -16.82 -15.22
N GLU A 58 -3.10 -16.98 -14.75
CA GLU A 58 -2.60 -18.24 -14.22
C GLU A 58 -3.04 -18.51 -12.77
N ALA A 59 -3.54 -17.49 -12.06
CA ALA A 59 -4.00 -17.58 -10.68
C ALA A 59 -5.51 -17.30 -10.56
N PHE A 60 -5.92 -16.04 -10.34
CA PHE A 60 -7.32 -15.69 -10.03
C PHE A 60 -8.10 -15.11 -11.24
N GLY A 61 -7.48 -15.03 -12.42
CA GLY A 61 -8.07 -14.45 -13.62
C GLY A 61 -9.23 -15.25 -14.21
N ILE A 62 -10.45 -14.68 -14.13
CA ILE A 62 -11.67 -15.34 -14.64
C ILE A 62 -11.95 -15.12 -16.13
N GLU A 63 -11.29 -14.13 -16.73
CA GLU A 63 -11.49 -13.72 -18.12
C GLU A 63 -10.13 -13.44 -18.76
N TRP A 64 -9.68 -14.35 -19.64
CA TRP A 64 -8.39 -14.19 -20.33
C TRP A 64 -8.40 -14.77 -21.75
N ASP A 65 -9.04 -15.90 -22.01
CA ASP A 65 -9.11 -16.49 -23.35
C ASP A 65 -10.39 -16.04 -24.08
N ARG A 66 -10.43 -16.20 -25.41
CA ARG A 66 -11.54 -15.83 -26.31
C ARG A 66 -12.91 -16.31 -25.83
N GLY A 67 -12.95 -17.50 -25.22
CA GLY A 67 -14.18 -18.13 -24.73
C GLY A 67 -14.67 -17.54 -23.41
N ASP A 68 -13.74 -17.02 -22.61
CA ASP A 68 -14.03 -16.58 -21.25
C ASP A 68 -14.88 -15.33 -21.23
N ARG A 69 -14.83 -14.52 -22.31
CA ARG A 69 -15.70 -13.35 -22.48
C ARG A 69 -17.17 -13.69 -22.37
N LEU A 70 -17.58 -14.93 -22.66
CA LEU A 70 -18.96 -15.40 -22.53
C LEU A 70 -19.15 -16.43 -21.41
N ARG A 71 -18.07 -17.08 -20.96
CA ARG A 71 -18.09 -18.18 -19.99
C ARG A 71 -16.88 -18.07 -19.05
N TYR A 72 -17.05 -17.36 -17.94
CA TYR A 72 -15.98 -17.16 -16.97
C TYR A 72 -15.40 -18.47 -16.43
N ARG A 73 -14.09 -18.44 -16.15
CA ARG A 73 -13.32 -19.57 -15.61
C ARG A 73 -13.69 -19.84 -14.15
N LEU A 74 -14.63 -20.76 -13.95
CA LEU A 74 -15.13 -21.11 -12.62
C LEU A 74 -14.10 -21.83 -11.75
N ASP A 75 -13.11 -22.50 -12.36
CA ASP A 75 -11.96 -23.06 -11.64
C ASP A 75 -11.17 -21.95 -10.93
N ARG A 76 -10.85 -20.85 -11.64
CA ARG A 76 -10.14 -19.70 -11.06
C ARG A 76 -10.99 -18.94 -10.06
N ALA A 77 -12.29 -18.82 -10.35
CA ALA A 77 -13.22 -18.19 -9.42
C ALA A 77 -13.30 -18.94 -8.08
N TRP A 78 -13.31 -20.28 -8.11
CA TRP A 78 -13.30 -21.11 -6.89
C TRP A 78 -12.02 -20.94 -6.07
N VAL A 79 -10.86 -20.87 -6.72
CA VAL A 79 -9.58 -20.63 -6.03
C VAL A 79 -9.61 -19.28 -5.31
N LEU A 80 -10.13 -18.23 -5.96
CA LEU A 80 -10.28 -16.92 -5.34
C LEU A 80 -11.26 -16.94 -4.15
N ASP A 81 -12.39 -17.65 -4.25
CA ASP A 81 -13.32 -17.79 -3.12
C ASP A 81 -12.63 -18.38 -1.88
N ARG A 82 -11.80 -19.42 -2.09
CA ARG A 82 -11.03 -20.04 -1.01
C ARG A 82 -10.08 -19.03 -0.39
N VAL A 83 -9.23 -18.37 -1.18
CA VAL A 83 -8.24 -17.42 -0.65
C VAL A 83 -8.90 -16.26 0.09
N LEU A 84 -10.00 -15.71 -0.43
CA LEU A 84 -10.77 -14.67 0.26
C LEU A 84 -11.35 -15.17 1.58
N SER A 85 -11.84 -16.41 1.63
CA SER A 85 -12.36 -17.05 2.86
C SER A 85 -11.27 -17.24 3.90
N GLU A 86 -10.10 -17.75 3.50
CA GLU A 86 -8.96 -17.96 4.40
C GLU A 86 -8.41 -16.62 4.93
N ALA A 87 -8.36 -15.59 4.09
CA ALA A 87 -7.96 -14.24 4.49
C ALA A 87 -8.96 -13.64 5.49
N ARG A 88 -10.26 -13.82 5.24
CA ARG A 88 -11.31 -13.36 6.16
C ARG A 88 -11.21 -14.03 7.53
N ALA A 89 -11.01 -15.35 7.56
CA ALA A 89 -10.87 -16.12 8.80
C ALA A 89 -9.69 -15.65 9.67
N ARG A 90 -8.70 -15.02 9.05
CA ARG A 90 -7.48 -14.53 9.71
C ARG A 90 -7.43 -13.02 9.88
N GLY A 91 -8.53 -12.32 9.59
CA GLY A 91 -8.63 -10.87 9.76
C GLY A 91 -7.79 -10.08 8.74
N VAL A 92 -7.50 -10.66 7.59
CA VAL A 92 -6.72 -10.03 6.51
C VAL A 92 -7.66 -9.45 5.45
N TYR A 93 -7.55 -8.14 5.26
CA TYR A 93 -8.23 -7.39 4.22
C TYR A 93 -7.52 -7.53 2.86
N VAL A 94 -8.28 -7.42 1.77
CA VAL A 94 -7.81 -7.65 0.41
C VAL A 94 -8.16 -6.47 -0.49
N MET A 95 -7.16 -5.95 -1.22
CA MET A 95 -7.41 -5.24 -2.46
C MET A 95 -7.32 -6.22 -3.63
N LEU A 96 -8.40 -6.33 -4.41
CA LEU A 96 -8.46 -7.21 -5.58
C LEU A 96 -8.25 -6.40 -6.86
N CYS A 97 -7.12 -6.64 -7.52
CA CYS A 97 -6.77 -6.08 -8.81
C CYS A 97 -7.39 -6.91 -9.94
N PHE A 98 -8.22 -6.28 -10.77
CA PHE A 98 -8.93 -6.96 -11.86
C PHE A 98 -8.04 -7.22 -13.08
N ASP A 99 -7.26 -6.23 -13.47
CA ASP A 99 -6.45 -6.28 -14.69
C ASP A 99 -5.09 -5.61 -14.43
N TYR A 100 -4.14 -5.79 -15.35
CA TYR A 100 -2.81 -5.22 -15.25
C TYR A 100 -2.29 -4.86 -16.64
N HIS A 101 -1.26 -4.02 -16.72
CA HIS A 101 -0.72 -3.52 -17.99
C HIS A 101 -0.44 -4.62 -19.03
N GLY A 102 0.03 -5.80 -18.58
CA GLY A 102 0.30 -6.93 -19.46
C GLY A 102 -0.90 -7.36 -20.29
N MET A 103 -2.14 -7.15 -19.82
CA MET A 103 -3.37 -7.45 -20.57
C MET A 103 -3.41 -6.77 -21.96
N PHE A 104 -2.71 -5.65 -22.13
CA PHE A 104 -2.69 -4.84 -23.36
C PHE A 104 -1.35 -4.88 -24.11
N GLU A 105 -0.36 -5.57 -23.60
CA GLU A 105 0.96 -5.64 -24.23
C GLU A 105 0.98 -6.69 -25.35
N GLU A 106 1.70 -6.40 -26.44
CA GLU A 106 1.82 -7.29 -27.60
C GLU A 106 3.12 -8.09 -27.63
N LYS A 107 4.19 -7.52 -27.06
CA LYS A 107 5.52 -8.11 -27.06
C LYS A 107 5.94 -8.50 -25.66
N PRO A 108 6.68 -9.61 -25.48
CA PRO A 108 7.17 -9.98 -24.17
C PRO A 108 7.84 -8.79 -23.47
N ASP A 109 7.51 -8.58 -22.21
CA ASP A 109 8.13 -7.57 -21.37
C ASP A 109 9.51 -8.05 -20.87
N TYR A 110 10.10 -7.32 -19.92
CA TYR A 110 11.39 -7.66 -19.32
C TYR A 110 11.45 -9.09 -18.75
N TRP A 111 10.31 -9.61 -18.28
CA TRP A 111 10.17 -10.93 -17.67
C TRP A 111 9.94 -12.04 -18.70
N GLY A 112 10.01 -11.72 -19.99
CA GLY A 112 9.80 -12.67 -21.07
C GLY A 112 8.34 -13.09 -21.23
N GLY A 113 7.40 -12.34 -20.65
CA GLY A 113 5.97 -12.66 -20.65
C GLY A 113 5.08 -11.43 -20.76
N ASN A 114 3.88 -11.53 -20.19
CA ASN A 114 2.90 -10.44 -20.10
C ASN A 114 2.43 -9.83 -21.43
N ASN A 115 2.66 -10.47 -22.57
CA ASN A 115 2.17 -10.05 -23.87
C ASN A 115 0.79 -10.62 -24.18
N ARG A 116 -0.23 -10.16 -23.45
CA ARG A 116 -1.55 -10.79 -23.43
C ARG A 116 -2.47 -10.29 -24.54
N TRP A 117 -2.23 -9.12 -25.15
CA TRP A 117 -3.12 -8.57 -26.17
C TRP A 117 -3.46 -9.51 -27.35
N PRO A 118 -2.49 -10.29 -27.91
CA PRO A 118 -2.77 -11.21 -29.00
C PRO A 118 -3.79 -12.31 -28.65
N GLY A 119 -3.87 -12.72 -27.38
CA GLY A 119 -4.84 -13.70 -26.86
C GLY A 119 -6.07 -13.07 -26.18
N HIS A 120 -6.08 -11.74 -26.02
CA HIS A 120 -7.05 -11.03 -25.21
C HIS A 120 -8.49 -11.20 -25.73
N PRO A 121 -9.49 -11.39 -24.85
CA PRO A 121 -10.86 -11.69 -25.27
C PRO A 121 -11.56 -10.51 -25.95
N TYR A 122 -11.03 -9.31 -25.84
CA TYR A 122 -11.61 -8.11 -26.46
C TYR A 122 -11.00 -7.83 -27.83
N ASN A 123 -9.87 -8.45 -28.15
CA ASN A 123 -9.22 -8.31 -29.45
C ASN A 123 -10.09 -8.94 -30.56
N ALA A 124 -10.31 -8.20 -31.64
CA ALA A 124 -11.08 -8.63 -32.80
C ALA A 124 -10.52 -9.88 -33.48
N ALA A 125 -9.20 -10.11 -33.42
CA ALA A 125 -8.58 -11.35 -33.88
C ALA A 125 -9.07 -12.59 -33.11
N ASN A 126 -9.52 -12.38 -31.87
CA ASN A 126 -10.12 -13.41 -31.00
C ASN A 126 -11.66 -13.34 -30.98
N GLY A 127 -12.27 -12.62 -31.92
CA GLY A 127 -13.72 -12.41 -32.00
C GLY A 127 -14.29 -11.41 -30.99
N GLY A 128 -13.43 -10.60 -30.36
CA GLY A 128 -13.85 -9.47 -29.54
C GLY A 128 -14.20 -8.24 -30.39
N PRO A 129 -14.67 -7.14 -29.77
CA PRO A 129 -15.09 -5.96 -30.51
C PRO A 129 -13.95 -5.00 -30.90
N CYS A 130 -12.76 -5.10 -30.28
CA CYS A 130 -11.73 -4.08 -30.38
C CYS A 130 -10.69 -4.41 -31.45
N ALA A 131 -10.51 -3.53 -32.43
CA ALA A 131 -9.45 -3.64 -33.44
C ALA A 131 -8.06 -3.34 -32.87
N ASN A 132 -7.98 -2.58 -31.78
CA ASN A 132 -6.75 -2.22 -31.06
C ASN A 132 -7.01 -2.08 -29.54
N GLN A 133 -5.94 -1.90 -28.77
CA GLN A 133 -5.96 -1.83 -27.30
C GLN A 133 -6.80 -0.64 -26.80
N ASN A 134 -6.68 0.53 -27.43
CA ASN A 134 -7.39 1.73 -26.98
C ASN A 134 -8.92 1.59 -27.13
N GLU A 135 -9.38 0.82 -28.11
CA GLU A 135 -10.80 0.51 -28.28
C GLU A 135 -11.40 -0.28 -27.11
N PHE A 136 -10.59 -0.93 -26.26
CA PHE A 136 -11.10 -1.47 -24.98
C PHE A 136 -11.74 -0.37 -24.12
N PHE A 137 -11.16 0.83 -24.15
CA PHE A 137 -11.58 1.97 -23.33
C PHE A 137 -12.71 2.78 -23.98
N THR A 138 -12.83 2.74 -25.31
CA THR A 138 -13.78 3.60 -26.05
C THR A 138 -14.95 2.84 -26.70
N HIS A 139 -14.78 1.57 -27.08
CA HIS A 139 -15.77 0.84 -27.87
C HIS A 139 -17.03 0.49 -27.05
N PRO A 140 -18.25 0.81 -27.53
CA PRO A 140 -19.48 0.56 -26.78
C PRO A 140 -19.73 -0.91 -26.41
N GLU A 141 -19.43 -1.85 -27.32
CA GLU A 141 -19.57 -3.29 -27.02
C GLU A 141 -18.52 -3.79 -26.01
N ALA A 142 -17.27 -3.27 -26.05
CA ALA A 142 -16.26 -3.59 -25.04
C ALA A 142 -16.74 -3.16 -23.64
N ARG A 143 -17.29 -1.95 -23.56
CA ARG A 143 -17.91 -1.44 -22.33
C ARG A 143 -18.99 -2.38 -21.78
N LYS A 144 -19.92 -2.82 -22.63
CA LYS A 144 -21.00 -3.75 -22.23
C LYS A 144 -20.45 -5.09 -21.72
N LEU A 145 -19.40 -5.61 -22.37
CA LEU A 145 -18.75 -6.85 -21.93
C LEU A 145 -18.08 -6.67 -20.56
N TYR A 146 -17.37 -5.56 -20.35
CA TYR A 146 -16.73 -5.29 -19.07
C TYR A 146 -17.75 -5.07 -17.94
N GLU A 147 -18.86 -4.37 -18.22
CA GLU A 147 -19.97 -4.23 -17.26
C GLU A 147 -20.59 -5.57 -16.86
N LYS A 148 -20.64 -6.54 -17.77
CA LYS A 148 -21.07 -7.91 -17.46
C LYS A 148 -20.07 -8.60 -16.54
N ARG A 149 -18.76 -8.40 -16.75
CA ARG A 149 -17.70 -8.90 -15.86
C ARG A 149 -17.85 -8.29 -14.46
N LEU A 150 -17.99 -6.98 -14.36
CA LEU A 150 -18.23 -6.30 -13.08
C LEU A 150 -19.49 -6.81 -12.38
N ARG A 151 -20.58 -7.06 -13.12
CA ARG A 151 -21.79 -7.67 -12.56
C ARG A 151 -21.51 -9.05 -11.95
N TYR A 152 -20.73 -9.89 -12.62
CA TYR A 152 -20.35 -11.20 -12.08
C TYR A 152 -19.43 -11.07 -10.86
N THR A 153 -18.40 -10.22 -10.95
CA THR A 153 -17.46 -9.95 -9.84
C THR A 153 -18.21 -9.50 -8.59
N VAL A 154 -19.10 -8.51 -8.71
CA VAL A 154 -19.92 -8.05 -7.58
C VAL A 154 -20.82 -9.18 -7.07
N ALA A 155 -21.56 -9.85 -7.95
CA ALA A 155 -22.50 -10.90 -7.54
C ALA A 155 -21.84 -12.05 -6.78
N ARG A 156 -20.58 -12.38 -7.09
CA ARG A 156 -19.85 -13.45 -6.42
C ARG A 156 -19.13 -12.98 -5.15
N TRP A 157 -18.45 -11.84 -5.21
CA TRP A 157 -17.46 -11.49 -4.18
C TRP A 157 -17.82 -10.31 -3.29
N THR A 158 -18.84 -9.51 -3.62
CA THR A 158 -19.22 -8.35 -2.77
C THR A 158 -19.58 -8.74 -1.33
N ALA A 159 -20.04 -9.99 -1.10
CA ALA A 159 -20.37 -10.45 0.25
C ALA A 159 -19.15 -10.72 1.15
N PHE A 160 -17.93 -10.76 0.59
CA PHE A 160 -16.71 -10.93 1.38
C PHE A 160 -16.37 -9.62 2.10
N THR A 161 -16.68 -9.57 3.40
CA THR A 161 -16.47 -8.39 4.24
C THR A 161 -15.01 -7.96 4.40
N ASN A 162 -14.06 -8.80 4.00
CA ASN A 162 -12.64 -8.51 4.01
C ASN A 162 -12.12 -8.01 2.66
N ILE A 163 -12.95 -7.87 1.63
CA ILE A 163 -12.55 -7.07 0.46
C ILE A 163 -12.57 -5.62 0.90
N LEU A 164 -11.42 -4.95 0.86
CA LEU A 164 -11.28 -3.54 1.17
C LEU A 164 -11.56 -2.69 -0.07
N ALA A 165 -10.96 -3.09 -1.19
CA ALA A 165 -10.93 -2.29 -2.41
C ALA A 165 -10.97 -3.14 -3.68
N TRP A 166 -11.63 -2.60 -4.69
CA TRP A 166 -11.52 -2.98 -6.08
C TRP A 166 -10.47 -2.12 -6.76
N GLU A 167 -9.51 -2.73 -7.43
CA GLU A 167 -8.54 -2.03 -8.25
C GLU A 167 -8.74 -2.42 -9.71
N PHE A 168 -8.99 -1.42 -10.57
CA PHE A 168 -9.23 -1.70 -11.99
C PHE A 168 -7.98 -2.21 -12.70
N PHE A 169 -6.89 -1.43 -12.64
CA PHE A 169 -5.64 -1.80 -13.29
C PHE A 169 -4.43 -1.61 -12.40
N ASN A 170 -3.52 -2.58 -12.49
CA ASN A 170 -2.14 -2.40 -12.11
C ASN A 170 -1.30 -1.71 -13.22
N GLU A 171 -0.67 -0.58 -12.88
CA GLU A 171 0.36 0.12 -13.68
C GLU A 171 -0.04 0.36 -15.13
N ILE A 172 -1.27 0.82 -15.36
CA ILE A 172 -1.83 0.98 -16.71
C ILE A 172 -1.00 1.94 -17.59
N ASP A 173 -0.19 2.79 -16.98
CA ASP A 173 0.72 3.71 -17.67
C ASP A 173 1.83 3.02 -18.47
N ASN A 174 2.23 1.78 -18.11
CA ASN A 174 3.24 1.01 -18.84
C ASN A 174 2.83 0.73 -20.31
N VAL A 175 1.54 0.81 -20.62
CA VAL A 175 1.00 0.53 -21.97
C VAL A 175 0.44 1.77 -22.66
N TYR A 176 0.72 2.99 -22.18
CA TYR A 176 0.29 4.23 -22.85
C TYR A 176 0.89 4.49 -24.23
N LYS A 177 1.86 3.68 -24.68
CA LYS A 177 2.22 3.61 -26.11
C LYS A 177 1.05 3.14 -27.00
N TYR A 178 0.09 2.40 -26.44
CA TYR A 178 -1.09 1.86 -27.14
C TYR A 178 -2.39 2.60 -26.79
N LEU A 179 -2.42 3.37 -25.71
CA LEU A 179 -3.65 3.94 -25.16
C LEU A 179 -3.57 5.47 -25.11
N GLN A 180 -4.73 6.11 -25.23
CA GLN A 180 -4.86 7.54 -24.98
C GLN A 180 -5.21 7.76 -23.51
N HIS A 181 -4.45 8.65 -22.85
CA HIS A 181 -4.62 8.91 -21.42
C HIS A 181 -6.05 9.37 -21.06
N ASP A 182 -6.61 10.31 -21.84
CA ASP A 182 -7.95 10.84 -21.60
C ASP A 182 -9.04 9.78 -21.75
N ASP A 183 -8.89 8.85 -22.69
CA ASP A 183 -9.81 7.72 -22.86
C ASP A 183 -9.76 6.78 -21.65
N VAL A 184 -8.55 6.52 -21.12
CA VAL A 184 -8.39 5.72 -19.90
C VAL A 184 -9.03 6.41 -18.70
N VAL A 185 -8.84 7.71 -18.51
CA VAL A 185 -9.46 8.47 -17.41
C VAL A 185 -10.99 8.49 -17.56
N ALA A 186 -11.51 8.74 -18.76
CA ALA A 186 -12.95 8.72 -19.03
C ALA A 186 -13.57 7.35 -18.76
N TRP A 187 -12.89 6.27 -19.15
CA TRP A 187 -13.31 4.91 -18.88
C TRP A 187 -13.36 4.61 -17.38
N HIS A 188 -12.34 5.03 -16.61
CA HIS A 188 -12.31 4.81 -15.15
C HIS A 188 -13.49 5.50 -14.47
N ARG A 189 -13.79 6.75 -14.86
CA ARG A 189 -14.96 7.49 -14.36
C ARG A 189 -16.25 6.71 -14.62
N ASP A 190 -16.45 6.26 -15.85
CA ASP A 190 -17.67 5.56 -16.27
C ASP A 190 -17.81 4.19 -15.60
N MET A 191 -16.74 3.40 -15.55
CA MET A 191 -16.78 2.05 -14.97
C MET A 191 -16.87 2.09 -13.45
N ALA A 192 -16.20 3.04 -12.79
CA ALA A 192 -16.31 3.20 -11.35
C ALA A 192 -17.72 3.60 -10.92
N ARG A 193 -18.41 4.49 -11.66
CA ARG A 193 -19.84 4.80 -11.42
C ARG A 193 -20.72 3.56 -11.55
N ARG A 194 -20.48 2.75 -12.58
CA ARG A 194 -21.24 1.53 -12.85
C ARG A 194 -20.98 0.43 -11.83
N LEU A 195 -19.74 0.31 -11.35
CA LEU A 195 -19.35 -0.57 -10.26
C LEU A 195 -20.01 -0.12 -8.96
N ARG A 196 -19.91 1.17 -8.63
CA ARG A 196 -20.53 1.77 -7.45
C ARG A 196 -22.04 1.56 -7.39
N ALA A 197 -22.74 1.67 -8.53
CA ALA A 197 -24.17 1.44 -8.62
C ALA A 197 -24.57 -0.03 -8.43
N ARG A 198 -23.66 -0.98 -8.66
CA ARG A 198 -23.90 -2.42 -8.53
C ARG A 198 -23.48 -2.96 -7.18
N ASP A 199 -22.41 -2.44 -6.60
CA ASP A 199 -21.81 -2.91 -5.36
C ASP A 199 -22.56 -2.36 -4.13
N PRO A 200 -23.46 -3.14 -3.50
CA PRO A 200 -24.33 -2.64 -2.43
C PRO A 200 -23.54 -2.23 -1.18
N TYR A 201 -22.37 -2.84 -0.96
CA TYR A 201 -21.50 -2.52 0.17
C TYR A 201 -20.52 -1.39 -0.16
N ARG A 202 -20.52 -0.87 -1.39
CA ARG A 202 -19.72 0.30 -1.80
C ARG A 202 -18.24 0.17 -1.39
N HIS A 203 -17.59 -0.95 -1.69
CA HIS A 203 -16.17 -1.13 -1.42
C HIS A 203 -15.33 -0.01 -2.05
N LEU A 204 -14.11 0.20 -1.55
CA LEU A 204 -13.26 1.25 -2.10
C LEU A 204 -12.88 0.93 -3.55
N ILE A 205 -12.62 1.95 -4.36
CA ILE A 205 -12.25 1.82 -5.77
C ILE A 205 -10.97 2.59 -6.02
N THR A 206 -10.01 1.98 -6.72
CA THR A 206 -8.78 2.63 -7.14
C THR A 206 -8.24 2.03 -8.46
N SER A 207 -7.08 2.51 -8.88
CA SER A 207 -6.22 1.95 -9.92
C SER A 207 -4.78 2.37 -9.61
N SER A 208 -3.75 1.82 -10.27
CA SER A 208 -2.37 2.24 -10.04
C SER A 208 -1.62 2.72 -11.28
N PHE A 209 -0.59 3.51 -11.02
CA PHE A 209 0.49 3.84 -11.95
C PHE A 209 1.84 3.39 -11.39
N THR A 210 2.83 3.25 -12.27
CA THR A 210 4.23 3.13 -11.85
C THR A 210 4.72 4.38 -11.13
N GLY A 211 5.81 4.27 -10.35
CA GLY A 211 6.41 5.41 -9.66
C GLY A 211 6.97 6.52 -10.58
N CYS A 212 7.21 6.21 -11.87
CA CYS A 212 7.67 7.22 -12.83
C CYS A 212 6.52 7.94 -13.55
N SER A 213 5.26 7.66 -13.20
CA SER A 213 4.07 8.24 -13.82
C SER A 213 3.09 8.81 -12.79
N GLU A 214 3.27 10.09 -12.46
CA GLU A 214 2.33 10.84 -11.60
C GLU A 214 1.35 11.66 -12.43
N ARG A 215 0.73 11.03 -13.44
CA ARG A 215 -0.19 11.72 -14.36
C ARG A 215 -1.45 12.22 -13.64
N ASP A 216 -1.93 13.37 -14.10
CA ASP A 216 -3.12 14.03 -13.56
C ASP A 216 -4.41 13.34 -14.05
N GLY A 217 -5.57 13.82 -13.60
CA GLY A 217 -6.87 13.35 -14.05
C GLY A 217 -7.37 12.08 -13.37
N LEU A 218 -6.59 11.00 -13.29
CA LEU A 218 -7.09 9.70 -12.78
C LEU A 218 -7.46 9.75 -11.29
N PHE A 219 -6.52 10.12 -10.42
CA PHE A 219 -6.75 10.16 -8.97
C PHE A 219 -7.56 11.38 -8.51
N GLU A 220 -7.72 12.38 -9.36
CA GLU A 220 -8.60 13.53 -9.14
C GLU A 220 -10.08 13.16 -9.32
N LEU A 221 -10.39 12.07 -10.05
CA LEU A 221 -11.75 11.57 -10.20
C LEU A 221 -12.36 11.28 -8.82
N PRO A 222 -13.55 11.81 -8.47
CA PRO A 222 -14.21 11.52 -7.19
C PRO A 222 -14.56 10.03 -7.04
N GLU A 223 -14.57 9.27 -8.15
CA GLU A 223 -14.80 7.84 -8.14
C GLU A 223 -13.60 6.99 -7.69
N MET A 224 -12.38 7.53 -7.73
CA MET A 224 -11.20 6.90 -7.12
C MET A 224 -11.15 7.31 -5.65
N ASP A 225 -11.34 6.38 -4.73
CA ASP A 225 -11.48 6.66 -3.30
C ASP A 225 -10.14 6.96 -2.61
N PHE A 226 -9.04 6.45 -3.16
CA PHE A 226 -7.69 6.70 -2.67
C PHE A 226 -6.67 6.63 -3.80
N SER A 227 -5.54 7.29 -3.58
CA SER A 227 -4.39 7.26 -4.46
C SER A 227 -3.34 6.28 -3.98
N GLN A 228 -2.54 5.77 -4.90
CA GLN A 228 -1.48 4.83 -4.59
C GLN A 228 -0.28 5.07 -5.50
N TYR A 229 0.88 4.58 -5.08
CA TYR A 229 2.15 4.80 -5.76
C TYR A 229 3.05 3.56 -5.64
N HIS A 230 3.75 3.25 -6.71
CA HIS A 230 4.64 2.09 -6.81
C HIS A 230 6.10 2.54 -6.74
N SER A 231 6.75 2.29 -5.63
CA SER A 231 8.10 2.77 -5.34
C SER A 231 9.15 1.70 -5.65
N TYR A 232 9.87 1.86 -6.76
CA TYR A 232 11.01 1.01 -7.12
C TYR A 232 12.26 1.83 -7.44
N ASN A 233 13.43 1.39 -6.97
CA ASN A 233 14.72 2.09 -7.13
C ASN A 233 14.82 3.48 -6.47
N GLU A 234 13.85 3.87 -5.65
CA GLU A 234 13.87 5.16 -4.97
C GLU A 234 14.60 5.09 -3.63
N LYS A 235 15.47 6.07 -3.40
CA LYS A 235 16.26 6.22 -2.17
C LYS A 235 15.43 6.88 -1.08
N HIS A 236 15.89 6.71 0.17
CA HIS A 236 15.29 7.31 1.35
C HIS A 236 13.79 6.98 1.49
N PRO A 237 13.39 5.70 1.64
CA PRO A 237 11.98 5.29 1.60
C PRO A 237 11.07 6.10 2.53
N ALA A 238 11.58 6.48 3.70
CA ALA A 238 10.89 7.34 4.65
C ALA A 238 10.60 8.74 4.10
N ALA A 239 11.63 9.42 3.59
CA ALA A 239 11.51 10.77 3.04
C ALA A 239 10.69 10.79 1.75
N MET A 240 10.87 9.78 0.88
CA MET A 240 10.07 9.59 -0.32
C MET A 240 8.58 9.44 0.05
N THR A 241 8.25 8.55 0.99
CA THR A 241 6.86 8.34 1.41
C THR A 241 6.26 9.62 2.00
N ALA A 242 7.02 10.37 2.81
CA ALA A 242 6.61 11.68 3.34
C ALA A 242 6.28 12.68 2.23
N GLN A 243 7.16 12.79 1.24
CA GLN A 243 6.97 13.68 0.10
C GLN A 243 5.73 13.31 -0.71
N LYS A 244 5.57 12.02 -1.04
CA LYS A 244 4.43 11.54 -1.85
C LYS A 244 3.12 11.66 -1.09
N ALA A 245 3.08 11.26 0.19
CA ALA A 245 1.90 11.41 1.02
C ALA A 245 1.43 12.87 1.11
N ALA A 246 2.36 13.81 1.30
CA ALA A 246 2.04 15.24 1.30
C ALA A 246 1.54 15.72 -0.07
N LYS A 247 2.24 15.36 -1.16
CA LYS A 247 1.92 15.79 -2.52
C LYS A 247 0.56 15.27 -2.98
N PHE A 248 0.32 13.97 -2.87
CA PHE A 248 -0.93 13.34 -3.31
C PHE A 248 -2.10 13.80 -2.45
N PHE A 249 -1.93 13.94 -1.13
CA PHE A 249 -2.99 14.47 -0.29
C PHE A 249 -3.32 15.93 -0.63
N ALA A 250 -2.32 16.77 -0.94
CA ALA A 250 -2.55 18.16 -1.34
C ALA A 250 -3.28 18.28 -2.69
N ARG A 251 -3.01 17.37 -3.64
CA ARG A 251 -3.67 17.34 -4.95
C ARG A 251 -5.09 16.76 -4.87
N ASP A 252 -5.23 15.61 -4.22
CA ASP A 252 -6.41 14.75 -4.37
C ASP A 252 -7.35 14.80 -3.15
N GLY A 253 -6.86 15.23 -1.98
CA GLY A 253 -7.65 15.30 -0.73
C GLY A 253 -8.07 13.93 -0.17
N LYS A 254 -7.36 12.86 -0.54
CA LYS A 254 -7.74 11.46 -0.31
C LYS A 254 -6.63 10.67 0.37
N PRO A 255 -6.92 9.48 0.92
CA PRO A 255 -5.89 8.59 1.43
C PRO A 255 -4.85 8.25 0.37
N PHE A 256 -3.62 8.02 0.83
CA PHE A 256 -2.48 7.66 0.01
C PHE A 256 -1.68 6.57 0.71
N PHE A 257 -1.14 5.61 -0.03
CA PHE A 257 -0.06 4.75 0.46
C PHE A 257 0.75 4.15 -0.70
N VAL A 258 1.91 3.59 -0.36
CA VAL A 258 2.79 2.90 -1.31
C VAL A 258 2.36 1.44 -1.43
N SER A 259 1.64 1.12 -2.50
CA SER A 259 0.99 -0.19 -2.71
C SER A 259 1.86 -1.21 -3.43
N GLU A 260 3.02 -0.80 -3.92
CA GLU A 260 4.13 -1.66 -4.31
C GLU A 260 5.44 -1.01 -3.91
N TYR A 261 6.36 -1.82 -3.38
CA TYR A 261 7.68 -1.38 -2.97
C TYR A 261 8.75 -2.42 -3.33
N GLY A 262 9.90 -1.94 -3.78
CA GLY A 262 11.12 -2.74 -3.89
C GLY A 262 12.36 -1.84 -4.02
N THR A 263 13.50 -2.31 -3.53
CA THR A 263 14.79 -1.64 -3.75
C THR A 263 15.15 -1.61 -5.24
N ASP A 264 14.73 -2.61 -6.01
CA ASP A 264 14.77 -2.67 -7.46
C ASP A 264 13.50 -3.35 -7.97
N TRP A 265 12.99 -2.93 -9.13
CA TRP A 265 11.88 -3.64 -9.77
C TRP A 265 12.34 -4.97 -10.37
N ARG A 266 13.64 -5.15 -10.64
CA ARG A 266 14.23 -6.35 -11.27
C ARG A 266 14.43 -7.53 -10.33
N GLY A 267 14.13 -7.41 -9.04
CA GLY A 267 14.29 -8.52 -8.09
C GLY A 267 14.38 -8.09 -6.63
N TRP A 268 14.46 -9.10 -5.74
CA TRP A 268 14.57 -8.90 -4.29
C TRP A 268 15.82 -8.11 -3.86
N LYS A 269 16.94 -8.31 -4.56
CA LYS A 269 18.23 -7.60 -4.35
C LYS A 269 18.77 -7.61 -2.91
N PRO A 270 18.94 -8.77 -2.25
CA PRO A 270 19.61 -8.83 -0.95
C PRO A 270 21.09 -8.41 -1.03
N ASP A 271 21.67 -8.33 -2.24
CA ASP A 271 23.00 -7.76 -2.49
C ASP A 271 23.07 -6.24 -2.30
N GLN A 272 21.94 -5.53 -2.41
CA GLN A 272 21.86 -4.07 -2.25
C GLN A 272 21.36 -3.65 -0.85
N ASP A 273 20.63 -4.53 -0.17
CA ASP A 273 20.10 -4.29 1.17
C ASP A 273 20.20 -5.56 2.05
N PRO A 274 21.42 -6.07 2.30
CA PRO A 274 21.63 -7.35 3.01
C PRO A 274 21.14 -7.33 4.46
N HIS A 275 20.93 -6.13 5.01
CA HIS A 275 20.44 -5.90 6.36
C HIS A 275 19.03 -5.32 6.40
N LEU A 276 18.30 -5.35 5.28
CA LEU A 276 16.87 -5.00 5.17
C LEU A 276 16.51 -3.60 5.68
N ARG A 277 17.42 -2.64 5.55
CA ARG A 277 17.23 -1.25 6.02
C ARG A 277 16.20 -0.53 5.17
N ALA A 278 16.27 -0.70 3.85
CA ALA A 278 15.31 -0.13 2.93
C ALA A 278 13.92 -0.73 3.20
N LEU A 279 13.83 -2.05 3.35
CA LEU A 279 12.58 -2.73 3.69
C LEU A 279 12.01 -2.21 5.01
N HIS A 280 12.82 -2.15 6.06
CA HIS A 280 12.37 -1.66 7.37
C HIS A 280 11.83 -0.24 7.29
N GLN A 281 12.58 0.66 6.63
CA GLN A 281 12.17 2.05 6.43
C GLN A 281 10.87 2.14 5.61
N ALA A 282 10.69 1.33 4.58
CA ALA A 282 9.46 1.31 3.79
C ALA A 282 8.25 0.82 4.60
N VAL A 283 8.41 -0.23 5.40
CA VAL A 283 7.35 -0.75 6.28
C VAL A 283 6.95 0.30 7.31
N TRP A 284 7.91 0.93 8.00
CA TRP A 284 7.63 1.88 9.07
C TRP A 284 7.13 3.24 8.58
N SER A 285 7.64 3.72 7.43
CA SER A 285 7.37 5.08 6.93
C SER A 285 5.90 5.47 6.91
N GLY A 286 5.01 4.56 6.52
CA GLY A 286 3.59 4.85 6.39
C GLY A 286 2.93 5.38 7.66
N ALA A 287 3.33 4.82 8.82
CA ALA A 287 2.77 5.18 10.12
C ALA A 287 3.16 6.58 10.61
N PHE A 288 4.22 7.19 10.04
CA PHE A 288 4.80 8.44 10.52
C PHE A 288 4.75 9.57 9.49
N THR A 289 4.19 9.32 8.31
CA THR A 289 4.23 10.28 7.18
C THR A 289 2.86 10.74 6.72
N GLY A 290 1.79 10.23 7.33
CA GLY A 290 0.42 10.52 6.93
C GLY A 290 -0.10 9.68 5.76
N ALA A 291 0.61 8.61 5.39
CA ALA A 291 0.07 7.56 4.54
C ALA A 291 -0.89 6.66 5.33
N ALA A 292 -1.79 5.96 4.62
CA ALA A 292 -2.81 5.11 5.21
C ALA A 292 -2.36 3.65 5.44
N GLY A 293 -1.13 3.32 5.08
CA GLY A 293 -0.57 1.98 5.18
C GLY A 293 0.94 1.94 4.98
N THR A 294 1.51 0.77 5.20
CA THR A 294 2.94 0.47 5.01
C THR A 294 3.34 0.49 3.53
N GLY A 295 4.64 0.61 3.26
CA GLY A 295 5.19 0.28 1.94
C GLY A 295 5.03 -1.21 1.65
N MET A 296 4.19 -1.56 0.68
CA MET A 296 3.85 -2.95 0.39
C MET A 296 4.92 -3.61 -0.48
N THR A 297 5.87 -4.30 0.15
CA THR A 297 6.90 -5.04 -0.60
C THR A 297 6.29 -5.99 -1.63
N TRP A 298 6.86 -5.97 -2.84
CA TRP A 298 6.50 -6.87 -3.94
C TRP A 298 7.06 -8.29 -3.76
N TRP A 299 8.02 -8.48 -2.85
CA TRP A 299 8.82 -9.70 -2.74
C TRP A 299 8.32 -10.64 -1.64
N TRP A 300 7.01 -10.90 -1.56
CA TRP A 300 6.38 -11.63 -0.45
C TRP A 300 6.84 -13.07 -0.28
N GLU A 301 7.19 -13.74 -1.39
CA GLU A 301 7.77 -15.09 -1.35
C GLU A 301 9.12 -15.08 -0.63
N SER A 302 9.91 -14.01 -0.81
CA SER A 302 11.17 -13.83 -0.10
C SER A 302 10.96 -13.52 1.38
N ILE A 303 9.94 -12.71 1.71
CA ILE A 303 9.54 -12.45 3.11
C ILE A 303 9.18 -13.74 3.81
N HIS A 304 8.34 -14.58 3.18
CA HIS A 304 7.91 -15.84 3.77
C HIS A 304 9.05 -16.85 3.90
N SER A 305 9.79 -17.11 2.81
CA SER A 305 10.84 -18.14 2.79
C SER A 305 12.00 -17.84 3.74
N GLN A 306 12.27 -16.56 4.01
CA GLN A 306 13.32 -16.12 4.93
C GLN A 306 12.79 -15.76 6.33
N ASN A 307 11.48 -15.92 6.59
CA ASN A 307 10.83 -15.59 7.87
C ASN A 307 11.11 -14.14 8.34
N LEU A 308 10.95 -13.17 7.44
CA LEU A 308 11.31 -11.76 7.67
C LEU A 308 10.17 -10.93 8.28
N TYR A 309 9.21 -11.57 8.95
CA TYR A 309 8.00 -10.92 9.44
C TYR A 309 8.21 -9.95 10.62
N VAL A 310 9.41 -9.94 11.21
CA VAL A 310 9.78 -9.08 12.35
C VAL A 310 9.47 -7.60 12.12
N HIS A 311 9.63 -7.10 10.90
CA HIS A 311 9.36 -5.69 10.59
C HIS A 311 7.87 -5.32 10.76
N TRP A 312 6.96 -6.24 10.45
CA TRP A 312 5.51 -6.03 10.59
C TRP A 312 5.03 -6.30 12.02
N SER A 313 5.56 -7.32 12.69
CA SER A 313 5.17 -7.62 14.07
C SER A 313 5.67 -6.55 15.04
N ALA A 314 6.87 -6.01 14.83
CA ALA A 314 7.37 -4.88 15.59
C ALA A 314 6.53 -3.62 15.38
N LEU A 315 6.16 -3.31 14.13
CA LEU A 315 5.26 -2.18 13.84
C LEU A 315 3.87 -2.40 14.46
N ALA A 316 3.30 -3.60 14.34
CA ALA A 316 2.01 -3.93 14.93
C ALA A 316 2.01 -3.75 16.46
N ALA A 317 3.08 -4.19 17.13
CA ALA A 317 3.27 -3.95 18.56
C ALA A 317 3.35 -2.44 18.87
N PHE A 318 4.13 -1.67 18.09
CA PHE A 318 4.23 -0.23 18.22
C PHE A 318 2.93 0.53 17.90
N LEU A 319 2.03 0.02 17.06
CA LEU A 319 0.77 0.69 16.74
C LEU A 319 -0.37 0.33 17.70
N LYS A 320 -0.26 -0.76 18.45
CA LYS A 320 -1.31 -1.23 19.37
C LYS A 320 -1.67 -0.17 20.43
N GLY A 321 -2.87 0.39 20.32
CA GLY A 321 -3.38 1.42 21.23
C GLY A 321 -2.90 2.85 20.95
N SER A 322 -2.19 3.08 19.83
CA SER A 322 -1.65 4.40 19.46
C SER A 322 -2.68 5.38 18.87
N ALA A 323 -3.90 4.89 18.58
CA ALA A 323 -4.92 5.61 17.81
C ALA A 323 -4.45 6.03 16.40
N ILE A 324 -3.49 5.33 15.80
CA ILE A 324 -3.16 5.50 14.38
C ILE A 324 -4.43 5.43 13.52
N GLY A 325 -4.58 6.37 12.59
CA GLY A 325 -5.79 6.52 11.79
C GLY A 325 -6.87 7.41 12.42
N ASP A 326 -6.60 8.05 13.57
CA ASP A 326 -7.47 9.10 14.12
C ASP A 326 -7.69 10.22 13.07
N PRO A 327 -8.94 10.66 12.85
CA PRO A 327 -9.26 11.74 11.90
C PRO A 327 -8.47 13.05 12.10
N ALA A 328 -8.06 13.36 13.33
CA ALA A 328 -7.32 14.56 13.68
C ALA A 328 -5.80 14.41 13.46
N MET A 329 -5.33 13.21 13.12
CA MET A 329 -3.91 12.89 12.99
C MET A 329 -3.34 13.47 11.69
N LYS A 330 -2.28 14.28 11.82
CA LYS A 330 -1.64 14.99 10.71
C LYS A 330 -0.12 14.84 10.76
N PRO A 331 0.58 14.85 9.61
CA PRO A 331 2.03 14.91 9.59
C PRO A 331 2.58 16.08 10.40
N ILE A 332 3.66 15.83 11.14
CA ILE A 332 4.38 16.82 11.94
C ILE A 332 5.42 17.51 11.07
N ALA A 333 5.46 18.84 11.12
CA ALA A 333 6.60 19.62 10.62
C ALA A 333 7.64 19.76 11.74
N PHE A 334 8.77 19.06 11.61
CA PHE A 334 9.88 19.17 12.56
C PHE A 334 10.73 20.41 12.25
N GLN A 335 11.30 21.00 13.30
CA GLN A 335 12.29 22.06 13.15
C GLN A 335 13.58 21.46 12.56
N GLU A 336 14.00 21.96 11.41
CA GLU A 336 15.27 21.58 10.81
C GLU A 336 16.43 22.09 11.67
N ALA A 337 17.43 21.23 11.86
CA ALA A 337 18.66 21.58 12.55
C ALA A 337 19.85 21.18 11.67
N GLU A 338 20.75 22.12 11.40
CA GLU A 338 21.99 21.84 10.69
C GLU A 338 22.80 20.79 11.46
N GLY A 339 23.26 19.74 10.76
CA GLY A 339 24.01 18.64 11.38
C GLY A 339 23.16 17.70 12.26
N ALA A 340 21.84 17.69 12.11
CA ALA A 340 20.95 16.76 12.81
C ALA A 340 21.44 15.31 12.68
N LYS A 341 21.57 14.62 13.82
CA LYS A 341 22.01 13.22 13.88
C LYS A 341 20.97 12.23 13.39
N ALA A 342 19.69 12.61 13.44
CA ALA A 342 18.59 11.79 13.00
C ALA A 342 17.59 12.63 12.20
N ARG A 343 16.98 12.00 11.20
CA ARG A 343 15.81 12.51 10.50
C ARG A 343 14.56 12.17 11.30
N ALA A 344 13.69 13.15 11.48
CA ALA A 344 12.45 12.97 12.24
C ALA A 344 11.25 12.91 11.30
N PHE A 345 10.40 11.91 11.54
CA PHE A 345 9.09 11.73 10.94
C PHE A 345 8.06 11.60 12.05
N GLY A 346 6.80 11.92 11.78
CA GLY A 346 5.78 11.75 12.79
C GLY A 346 4.43 12.29 12.38
N VAL A 347 3.43 11.85 13.13
CA VAL A 347 2.05 12.28 13.01
C VAL A 347 1.50 12.63 14.38
N ALA A 348 0.68 13.66 14.47
CA ALA A 348 0.11 14.13 15.74
C ALA A 348 -1.37 14.48 15.61
N THR A 349 -2.10 14.25 16.69
CA THR A 349 -3.32 15.00 17.03
C THR A 349 -2.94 16.10 18.03
N PRO A 350 -3.85 17.02 18.42
CA PRO A 350 -3.54 17.99 19.47
C PRO A 350 -3.18 17.37 20.84
N ARG A 351 -3.47 16.08 21.08
CA ARG A 351 -3.27 15.43 22.38
C ARG A 351 -2.26 14.28 22.37
N ARG A 352 -1.77 13.83 21.22
CA ARG A 352 -0.80 12.74 21.13
C ARG A 352 0.04 12.84 19.87
N ALA A 353 1.22 12.23 19.89
CA ALA A 353 2.07 12.13 18.72
C ALA A 353 2.73 10.75 18.61
N LEU A 354 2.92 10.29 17.38
CA LEU A 354 3.81 9.19 17.03
C LEU A 354 5.01 9.82 16.31
N VAL A 355 6.21 9.57 16.81
CA VAL A 355 7.45 10.12 16.25
C VAL A 355 8.40 8.98 15.95
N TRP A 356 9.10 9.05 14.82
CA TRP A 356 10.12 8.11 14.41
C TRP A 356 11.38 8.88 14.04
N LEU A 357 12.50 8.50 14.66
CA LEU A 357 13.80 9.10 14.44
C LEU A 357 14.68 8.06 13.75
N LEU A 358 15.08 8.36 12.53
CA LEU A 358 15.98 7.55 11.70
C LEU A 358 17.38 8.17 11.73
N ASP A 359 18.39 7.41 12.12
CA ASP A 359 19.78 7.87 12.08
C ASP A 359 20.15 8.30 10.66
N ALA A 360 20.60 9.55 10.52
CA ALA A 360 20.93 10.13 9.21
C ALA A 360 22.06 9.38 8.50
N ALA A 361 22.95 8.70 9.24
CA ALA A 361 23.99 7.85 8.67
C ALA A 361 23.47 6.54 8.09
N TYR A 362 22.24 6.15 8.43
CA TYR A 362 21.62 4.87 8.06
C TYR A 362 20.31 5.05 7.24
N ASP A 363 20.03 6.27 6.78
CA ASP A 363 18.97 6.58 5.82
C ASP A 363 19.32 5.97 4.44
N TRP A 364 18.56 4.93 4.01
CA TRP A 364 18.96 4.08 2.89
C TRP A 364 19.15 4.91 1.60
N PRO A 365 20.23 4.72 0.83
CA PRO A 365 21.15 3.57 0.81
C PRO A 365 22.34 3.68 1.76
N ASN A 366 22.40 4.72 2.60
CA ASN A 366 23.54 4.93 3.47
C ASN A 366 23.66 3.81 4.49
N GLY A 367 24.90 3.37 4.64
CA GLY A 367 25.28 2.25 5.47
C GLY A 367 24.73 0.89 5.04
N ALA A 368 24.00 0.71 3.92
CA ALA A 368 23.27 -0.54 3.63
C ALA A 368 24.05 -1.86 3.84
N MET A 369 25.36 -1.80 3.64
CA MET A 369 26.32 -2.91 3.78
C MET A 369 26.98 -3.04 5.16
N ASP A 370 26.75 -2.09 6.07
CA ASP A 370 27.31 -2.08 7.41
C ASP A 370 26.52 -3.05 8.30
N LYS A 371 27.23 -4.06 8.80
CA LYS A 371 26.66 -5.11 9.64
C LYS A 371 26.45 -4.66 11.08
N ASP A 372 27.30 -3.76 11.57
CA ASP A 372 27.44 -3.45 12.99
C ASP A 372 27.30 -1.94 13.23
N PRO A 373 26.09 -1.38 13.03
CA PRO A 373 25.86 0.05 13.12
C PRO A 373 26.21 0.60 14.50
N ALA A 374 26.99 1.68 14.53
CA ALA A 374 27.31 2.38 15.76
C ALA A 374 26.04 3.05 16.35
N PRO A 375 25.90 3.13 17.69
CA PRO A 375 24.77 3.83 18.29
C PRO A 375 24.74 5.33 17.94
N CYS A 376 23.59 5.82 17.52
CA CYS A 376 23.28 7.24 17.42
C CYS A 376 23.14 7.82 18.83
N THR A 377 23.84 8.92 19.12
CA THR A 377 23.78 9.62 20.41
C THR A 377 23.61 11.12 20.19
N GLY A 378 22.94 11.79 21.13
CA GLY A 378 22.71 13.23 21.05
C GLY A 378 21.76 13.66 19.94
N ALA A 379 20.95 12.75 19.40
CA ALA A 379 19.85 13.11 18.52
C ALA A 379 18.79 13.92 19.30
N ALA A 380 18.12 14.83 18.61
CA ALA A 380 16.99 15.56 19.15
C ALA A 380 16.02 15.91 18.02
N ALA A 381 14.73 15.97 18.34
CA ALA A 381 13.70 16.39 17.39
C ALA A 381 12.73 17.34 18.08
N THR A 382 12.48 18.50 17.46
CA THR A 382 11.58 19.51 18.01
C THR A 382 10.43 19.77 17.06
N PHE A 383 9.22 19.84 17.60
CA PHE A 383 8.03 20.15 16.81
C PHE A 383 7.00 20.90 17.64
N SER A 384 5.95 21.36 16.96
CA SER A 384 4.81 22.04 17.57
C SER A 384 3.49 21.41 17.15
N GLY A 385 2.41 21.75 17.87
CA GLY A 385 1.04 21.33 17.53
C GLY A 385 0.37 20.42 18.57
N LEU A 386 1.05 20.12 19.68
CA LEU A 386 0.43 19.54 20.86
C LEU A 386 -0.16 20.63 21.75
N ALA A 387 -1.19 20.30 22.51
CA ALA A 387 -1.71 21.17 23.57
C ALA A 387 -0.70 21.28 24.73
N ASP A 388 -0.70 22.39 25.44
CA ASP A 388 0.13 22.55 26.63
C ASP A 388 -0.27 21.56 27.73
N GLY A 389 0.71 21.01 28.44
CA GLY A 389 0.45 20.05 29.50
C GLY A 389 1.61 19.11 29.81
N ALA A 390 1.32 18.16 30.70
CA ALA A 390 2.23 17.07 31.04
C ALA A 390 1.96 15.85 30.13
N TYR A 391 3.02 15.27 29.63
CA TYR A 391 3.01 14.15 28.71
C TYR A 391 3.97 13.06 29.18
N ARG A 392 3.68 11.83 28.78
CA ARG A 392 4.60 10.70 28.85
C ARG A 392 5.11 10.41 27.46
N VAL A 393 6.43 10.38 27.31
CA VAL A 393 7.12 9.91 26.10
C VAL A 393 7.61 8.50 26.37
N GLU A 394 7.10 7.54 25.62
CA GLU A 394 7.56 6.16 25.67
C GLU A 394 8.31 5.85 24.38
N TRP A 395 9.61 5.57 24.51
CA TRP A 395 10.51 5.18 23.43
C TRP A 395 10.46 3.68 23.20
N TRP A 396 10.53 3.28 21.93
CA TRP A 396 10.38 1.92 21.46
C TRP A 396 11.53 1.53 20.53
N ASP A 397 12.05 0.33 20.76
CA ASP A 397 12.90 -0.35 19.78
C ASP A 397 12.04 -0.78 18.59
N THR A 398 12.39 -0.28 17.41
CA THR A 398 11.68 -0.47 16.14
C THR A 398 11.89 -1.87 15.55
N HIS A 399 12.96 -2.55 15.93
CA HIS A 399 13.28 -3.90 15.48
C HIS A 399 12.63 -4.96 16.38
N GLU A 400 12.69 -4.77 17.70
CA GLU A 400 12.08 -5.68 18.66
C GLU A 400 10.59 -5.42 18.89
N GLY A 401 10.11 -4.20 18.60
CA GLY A 401 8.72 -3.79 18.85
C GLY A 401 8.38 -3.73 20.33
N LYS A 402 9.29 -3.20 21.16
CA LYS A 402 9.11 -3.12 22.62
C LYS A 402 9.50 -1.74 23.18
N PRO A 403 8.85 -1.28 24.26
CA PRO A 403 9.26 -0.06 24.94
C PRO A 403 10.63 -0.25 25.61
N VAL A 404 11.51 0.74 25.49
CA VAL A 404 12.87 0.73 26.06
C VAL A 404 13.07 1.78 27.14
N LEU A 405 12.33 2.89 27.08
CA LEU A 405 12.41 3.98 28.05
C LEU A 405 11.08 4.74 28.10
N ALA A 406 10.62 5.08 29.30
CA ALA A 406 9.54 6.04 29.48
C ALA A 406 10.05 7.25 30.27
N GLN A 407 9.72 8.44 29.82
CA GLN A 407 10.13 9.69 30.45
C GLN A 407 9.03 10.73 30.41
N ASP A 408 9.10 11.68 31.33
CA ASP A 408 8.15 12.77 31.40
C ASP A 408 8.58 13.91 30.51
N ALA A 409 7.60 14.52 29.86
CA ALA A 409 7.78 15.70 29.06
C ALA A 409 6.74 16.75 29.42
N LYS A 410 7.11 18.00 29.24
CA LYS A 410 6.19 19.14 29.32
C LYS A 410 6.10 19.76 27.95
N VAL A 411 4.88 19.97 27.47
CA VAL A 411 4.61 20.80 26.31
C VAL A 411 4.30 22.21 26.82
N ASP A 412 5.02 23.19 26.28
CA ASP A 412 4.88 24.60 26.60
C ASP A 412 4.86 25.42 25.31
N ALA A 413 3.92 26.36 25.20
CA ALA A 413 3.63 27.09 23.95
C ALA A 413 3.43 26.14 22.74
N GLY A 414 2.81 25.00 22.99
CA GLY A 414 2.55 23.93 22.02
C GLY A 414 3.79 23.25 21.46
N ARG A 415 4.97 23.48 22.04
CA ARG A 415 6.28 22.99 21.57
C ARG A 415 6.78 21.85 22.45
N LEU A 416 7.34 20.83 21.80
CA LEU A 416 8.00 19.69 22.44
C LEU A 416 9.34 19.42 21.78
N THR A 417 10.38 19.25 22.61
CA THR A 417 11.68 18.73 22.18
C THR A 417 11.86 17.33 22.75
N LEU A 418 12.06 16.37 21.87
CA LEU A 418 12.35 14.98 22.18
C LEU A 418 13.85 14.74 22.14
N ALA A 419 14.36 14.06 23.17
CA ALA A 419 15.72 13.53 23.22
C ALA A 419 15.63 12.02 23.48
N PRO A 420 15.84 11.16 22.47
CA PRO A 420 15.84 9.71 22.64
C PRO A 420 17.05 9.24 23.47
N PRO A 421 16.96 8.07 24.13
CA PRO A 421 18.16 7.36 24.58
C PRO A 421 19.03 6.97 23.37
N PRO A 422 20.30 6.56 23.58
CA PRO A 422 21.11 5.98 22.51
C PRO A 422 20.36 4.84 21.80
N PHE A 423 20.36 4.85 20.46
CA PHE A 423 19.68 3.84 19.64
C PHE A 423 20.54 3.46 18.44
N ARG A 424 20.19 2.37 17.74
CA ARG A 424 20.87 1.94 16.51
C ARG A 424 19.87 1.95 15.37
N LEU A 425 20.29 2.47 14.22
CA LEU A 425 19.47 2.64 13.01
C LEU A 425 18.31 3.61 13.20
N ASP A 426 17.36 3.31 14.08
CA ASP A 426 16.19 4.13 14.34
C ASP A 426 15.54 3.84 15.70
N ILE A 427 14.63 4.72 16.10
CA ILE A 427 13.84 4.61 17.33
C ILE A 427 12.49 5.31 17.15
N ALA A 428 11.44 4.80 17.77
CA ALA A 428 10.12 5.43 17.73
C ALA A 428 9.66 5.86 19.12
N ALA A 429 8.76 6.85 19.18
CA ALA A 429 8.14 7.32 20.41
C ALA A 429 6.62 7.40 20.27
N ARG A 430 5.94 7.02 21.34
CA ARG A 430 4.56 7.42 21.62
C ARG A 430 4.59 8.57 22.61
N VAL A 431 3.93 9.67 22.28
CA VAL A 431 3.74 10.83 23.15
C VAL A 431 2.27 10.87 23.52
N GLU A 432 1.95 10.60 24.77
CA GLU A 432 0.57 10.53 25.28
C GLU A 432 0.39 11.47 26.47
N PRO A 433 -0.81 12.03 26.70
CA PRO A 433 -1.07 12.89 27.84
C PRO A 433 -0.96 12.08 29.15
N ARG A 434 -0.42 12.70 30.21
CA ARG A 434 -0.36 12.08 31.54
C ARG A 434 -1.68 12.11 32.30
#